data_AF-A0A7U9KYN4-F1
#
_entry.id   AF-A0A7U9KYN4-F1
#
_cell.length_a   1.000
_cell.length_b   1.000
_cell.length_c   1.000
_cell.angle_alpha   90.00
_cell.angle_beta   90.00
_cell.angle_gamma   90.00
#
_symmetry.space_group_name_H-M   'P 1'
#
loop_
_entity.id
_entity.type
_entity.pdbx_description
1 polymer ?
#
loop_
_entity_poly.entity_id
_entity_poly.type
_entity_poly.pdbx_seq_one_letter_code
_entity_poly.pdbx_strand_id
1 'polypeptide(L)'
;MDGTLHATKASGYVRDLTERRPVTVELCAGEARDGNLELPSGQHRVEAGDQGPLALTDITLSRGSAPAPASERRTVAAEDWAGDQRSVRVGTGAAAYLQMYENANAGWHATLDGRELSPVRLDGWQQGFLIPAGRGGLVKLSYAPATTYDLGLLGGALGIAVLIGSALVRRTPRTPPEPQAPPAPSWVLGVVALTVVVVLAAGPYAVIVPLVALAARFRPGILVPVALLAMVGAGVTAALGAGEPAAADAGAFSATAQALALLALAAAVVTVPGSWGRRGARARGGAGPRREGELAEEPGAAATSASVGGTVAAGTQAPPLPRRRRRDAASESAEPSGGAQTPDSAPSPGSAPPPGSAPPPGSAPPPGSAPSDDTPPHGTPPHDTPPHGTPPQGTPPHGTSPDRSGEEPTR
;
A
#
# COMPACT_ATOMS: atom_id res chain seq x y z
N MET A 1 -16.43 34.68 -7.96
CA MET A 1 -17.55 33.72 -7.88
C MET A 1 -18.51 34.04 -8.99
N ASP A 2 -18.97 33.05 -9.76
CA ASP A 2 -20.06 33.25 -10.76
C ASP A 2 -19.83 34.40 -11.76
N GLY A 3 -18.58 34.59 -12.19
CA GLY A 3 -18.17 35.71 -13.06
C GLY A 3 -17.94 37.04 -12.33
N THR A 4 -18.40 37.20 -11.09
CA THR A 4 -18.10 38.35 -10.24
C THR A 4 -16.69 38.22 -9.64
N LEU A 5 -15.86 39.26 -9.84
CA LEU A 5 -14.55 39.38 -9.23
C LEU A 5 -14.67 39.95 -7.82
N HIS A 6 -14.06 39.28 -6.85
CA HIS A 6 -13.90 39.81 -5.49
C HIS A 6 -12.42 40.08 -5.26
N ALA A 7 -12.09 41.30 -4.84
CA ALA A 7 -10.73 41.63 -4.46
C ALA A 7 -10.32 40.84 -3.20
N THR A 8 -9.05 40.44 -3.12
CA THR A 8 -8.48 39.72 -1.98
C THR A 8 -7.25 40.42 -1.43
N LYS A 9 -6.98 40.20 -0.15
CA LYS A 9 -5.78 40.64 0.55
C LYS A 9 -5.04 39.41 1.08
N ALA A 10 -3.78 39.26 0.69
CA ALA A 10 -2.89 38.31 1.34
C ALA A 10 -2.22 38.97 2.56
N SER A 11 -2.06 38.21 3.65
CA SER A 11 -1.28 38.63 4.82
C SER A 11 -0.49 37.46 5.42
N GLY A 12 0.70 37.77 5.93
CA GLY A 12 1.67 36.79 6.40
C GLY A 12 3.03 37.46 6.63
N TYR A 13 4.04 36.67 6.97
CA TYR A 13 5.41 37.14 7.16
C TYR A 13 6.25 36.94 5.90
N VAL A 14 7.30 37.75 5.72
CA VAL A 14 8.26 37.58 4.62
C VAL A 14 8.88 36.17 4.60
N ARG A 15 9.12 35.58 5.79
CA ARG A 15 9.62 34.20 5.91
C ARG A 15 8.69 33.16 5.27
N ASP A 16 7.38 33.39 5.30
CA ASP A 16 6.40 32.44 4.80
C ASP A 16 6.50 32.36 3.27
N LEU A 17 6.73 33.51 2.61
CA LEU A 17 7.02 33.58 1.18
C LEU A 17 8.37 32.94 0.82
N THR A 18 9.44 33.19 1.59
CA THR A 18 10.77 32.61 1.31
C THR A 18 10.83 31.10 1.56
N GLU A 19 10.08 30.59 2.54
CA GLU A 19 9.98 29.17 2.87
C GLU A 19 8.85 28.43 2.13
N ARG A 20 8.06 29.14 1.30
CA ARG A 20 6.89 28.61 0.58
C ARG A 20 5.82 27.98 1.49
N ARG A 21 5.60 28.60 2.66
CA ARG A 21 4.49 28.26 3.57
C ARG A 21 3.20 28.94 3.08
N PRO A 22 2.01 28.39 3.40
CA PRO A 22 0.75 29.08 3.15
C PRO A 22 0.69 30.44 3.84
N VAL A 23 0.11 31.43 3.16
CA VAL A 23 -0.23 32.75 3.71
C VAL A 23 -1.75 32.92 3.72
N THR A 24 -2.28 33.66 4.70
CA THR A 24 -3.73 33.86 4.81
C THR A 24 -4.21 34.79 3.71
N VAL A 25 -5.22 34.37 2.95
CA VAL A 25 -5.88 35.19 1.93
C VAL A 25 -7.33 35.41 2.35
N GLU A 26 -7.71 36.68 2.49
CA GLU A 26 -9.04 37.13 2.89
C GLU A 26 -9.68 37.96 1.78
N LEU A 27 -11.02 38.05 1.76
CA LEU A 27 -11.72 38.99 0.88
C LEU A 27 -11.47 40.44 1.35
N CYS A 28 -11.20 41.34 0.41
CA CYS A 28 -11.14 42.77 0.67
C CYS A 28 -12.54 43.35 0.94
N ALA A 29 -12.58 44.49 1.63
CA ALA A 29 -13.82 45.19 1.92
C ALA A 29 -14.61 45.57 0.66
N GLY A 30 -15.82 45.02 0.54
CA GLY A 30 -16.83 45.32 -0.49
C GLY A 30 -18.23 45.17 0.09
N GLU A 31 -19.10 44.38 -0.53
CA GLU A 31 -20.27 43.77 0.14
C GLU A 31 -19.83 42.67 1.11
N ALA A 32 -18.70 42.00 0.82
CA ALA A 32 -18.17 40.86 1.56
C ALA A 32 -17.13 41.23 2.65
N ARG A 33 -17.35 42.33 3.40
CA ARG A 33 -16.30 42.95 4.26
C ARG A 33 -15.73 42.03 5.34
N ASP A 34 -16.57 41.15 5.87
CA ASP A 34 -16.22 40.26 6.98
C ASP A 34 -15.76 38.88 6.50
N GLY A 35 -15.41 38.74 5.21
CA GLY A 35 -15.14 37.45 4.55
C GLY A 35 -16.40 36.67 4.14
N ASN A 36 -17.59 37.21 4.46
CA ASN A 36 -18.87 36.58 4.18
C ASN A 36 -19.36 36.92 2.76
N LEU A 37 -19.90 35.93 2.04
CA LEU A 37 -20.55 36.11 0.74
C LEU A 37 -21.90 35.42 0.75
N GLU A 38 -22.95 36.09 0.26
CA GLU A 38 -24.24 35.45 0.04
C GLU A 38 -24.17 34.56 -1.20
N LEU A 39 -24.34 33.25 -0.99
CA LEU A 39 -24.46 32.24 -2.05
C LEU A 39 -25.87 31.63 -1.94
N PRO A 40 -26.78 31.93 -2.88
CA PRO A 40 -28.10 31.30 -2.95
C PRO A 40 -28.06 29.76 -3.07
N SER A 41 -29.22 29.13 -3.10
CA SER A 41 -29.29 27.70 -3.44
C SER A 41 -29.03 27.51 -4.94
N GLY A 42 -27.89 26.93 -5.31
CA GLY A 42 -27.56 26.67 -6.71
C GLY A 42 -26.22 25.99 -6.93
N GLN A 43 -25.83 25.88 -8.20
CA GLN A 43 -24.44 25.61 -8.56
C GLN A 43 -23.70 26.94 -8.62
N HIS A 44 -22.55 27.01 -7.94
CA HIS A 44 -21.68 28.19 -7.91
C HIS A 44 -20.30 27.83 -8.45
N ARG A 45 -19.71 28.73 -9.23
CA ARG A 45 -18.37 28.58 -9.81
C ARG A 45 -17.37 29.42 -9.05
N VAL A 46 -16.45 28.73 -8.39
CA VAL A 46 -15.29 29.33 -7.72
C VAL A 46 -14.11 29.29 -8.66
N GLU A 47 -13.52 30.44 -8.96
CA GLU A 47 -12.33 30.58 -9.79
C GLU A 47 -11.33 31.48 -9.07
N ALA A 48 -10.10 30.99 -8.96
CA ALA A 48 -8.95 31.76 -8.50
C ALA A 48 -8.24 32.37 -9.72
N GLY A 49 -7.90 33.66 -9.67
CA GLY A 49 -7.09 34.28 -10.70
C GLY A 49 -5.65 33.78 -10.68
N ASP A 50 -5.07 33.58 -11.87
CA ASP A 50 -3.70 33.11 -12.10
C ASP A 50 -2.68 34.24 -12.34
N GLN A 51 -3.16 35.49 -12.36
CA GLN A 51 -2.38 36.69 -12.75
C GLN A 51 -1.45 37.24 -11.64
N GLY A 52 -1.32 36.54 -10.51
CA GLY A 52 -0.58 37.01 -9.32
C GLY A 52 0.61 36.10 -8.95
N PRO A 53 1.53 36.58 -8.08
CA PRO A 53 2.68 35.80 -7.63
C PRO A 53 2.34 34.70 -6.60
N LEU A 54 1.06 34.55 -6.23
CA LEU A 54 0.56 33.58 -5.26
C LEU A 54 -0.49 32.70 -5.93
N ALA A 55 -0.39 31.39 -5.75
CA ALA A 55 -1.43 30.44 -6.11
C ALA A 55 -2.34 30.17 -4.90
N LEU A 56 -3.66 30.17 -5.11
CA LEU A 56 -4.62 29.71 -4.11
C LEU A 56 -4.63 28.17 -4.11
N THR A 57 -4.08 27.56 -3.05
CA THR A 57 -3.99 26.11 -2.89
C THR A 57 -5.25 25.51 -2.25
N ASP A 58 -5.90 26.27 -1.38
CA ASP A 58 -7.00 25.81 -0.52
C ASP A 58 -8.09 26.87 -0.45
N ILE A 59 -9.36 26.45 -0.46
CA ILE A 59 -10.53 27.31 -0.29
C ILE A 59 -11.46 26.65 0.73
N THR A 60 -11.74 27.33 1.83
CA THR A 60 -12.70 26.88 2.84
C THR A 60 -13.98 27.71 2.73
N LEU A 61 -15.10 27.06 2.45
CA LEU A 61 -16.42 27.67 2.47
C LEU A 61 -17.16 27.20 3.73
N SER A 62 -17.38 28.09 4.69
CA SER A 62 -18.12 27.83 5.92
C SER A 62 -19.43 28.61 5.97
N ARG A 63 -20.45 28.06 6.63
CA ARG A 63 -21.73 28.75 6.87
C ARG A 63 -21.74 29.31 8.29
N GLY A 64 -21.40 30.59 8.43
CA GLY A 64 -21.23 31.24 9.74
C GLY A 64 -20.06 30.65 10.52
N SER A 65 -20.12 30.75 11.85
CA SER A 65 -19.10 30.17 12.74
C SER A 65 -19.25 28.65 12.79
N ALA A 66 -18.16 27.93 12.51
CA ALA A 66 -18.14 26.48 12.70
C ALA A 66 -18.30 26.15 14.20
N PRO A 67 -19.15 25.18 14.58
CA PRO A 67 -19.32 24.81 15.98
C PRO A 67 -17.98 24.34 16.56
N ALA A 68 -17.58 24.92 17.69
CA ALA A 68 -16.34 24.56 18.37
C ALA A 68 -16.34 23.05 18.70
N PRO A 69 -15.18 22.36 18.56
CA PRO A 69 -15.10 20.95 18.90
C PRO A 69 -15.43 20.74 20.38
N ALA A 70 -16.21 19.69 20.68
CA ALA A 70 -16.61 19.37 22.04
C ALA A 70 -15.37 19.12 22.93
N SER A 71 -15.19 19.96 23.94
CA SER A 71 -14.04 19.93 24.85
C SER A 71 -14.15 18.84 25.93
N GLU A 72 -15.38 18.40 26.24
CA GLU A 72 -15.65 17.42 27.28
C GLU A 72 -15.48 15.98 26.76
N ARG A 73 -14.29 15.41 27.00
CA ARG A 73 -14.03 13.99 26.75
C ARG A 73 -14.49 13.15 27.94
N ARG A 74 -15.20 12.06 27.65
CA ARG A 74 -15.50 11.01 28.64
C ARG A 74 -14.21 10.41 29.20
N THR A 75 -14.25 9.95 30.44
CA THR A 75 -13.20 9.08 30.99
C THR A 75 -13.16 7.76 30.22
N VAL A 76 -11.95 7.31 29.89
CA VAL A 76 -11.70 6.03 29.23
C VAL A 76 -10.47 5.38 29.86
N ALA A 77 -10.56 4.09 30.16
CA ALA A 77 -9.46 3.31 30.72
C ALA A 77 -9.46 1.92 30.06
N ALA A 78 -8.38 1.58 29.37
CA ALA A 78 -8.16 0.20 28.92
C ALA A 78 -7.83 -0.67 30.14
N GLU A 79 -8.50 -1.82 30.24
CA GLU A 79 -8.23 -2.83 31.28
C GLU A 79 -7.43 -3.98 30.70
N ASP A 80 -7.85 -4.47 29.54
CA ASP A 80 -7.08 -5.37 28.68
C ASP A 80 -7.11 -4.83 27.24
N TRP A 81 -5.95 -4.81 26.60
CA TRP A 81 -5.78 -4.31 25.23
C TRP A 81 -4.99 -5.28 24.34
N ALA A 82 -4.66 -6.48 24.83
CA ALA A 82 -3.91 -7.45 24.08
C ALA A 82 -4.80 -8.28 23.14
N GLY A 83 -4.20 -8.86 22.10
CA GLY A 83 -4.84 -9.92 21.30
C GLY A 83 -6.16 -9.56 20.61
N ASP A 84 -7.04 -10.57 20.55
CA ASP A 84 -8.33 -10.62 19.87
C ASP A 84 -9.52 -10.32 20.80
N GLN A 85 -9.33 -10.32 22.12
CA GLN A 85 -10.31 -9.94 23.14
C GLN A 85 -9.77 -8.75 23.93
N ARG A 86 -10.49 -7.63 23.96
CA ARG A 86 -10.06 -6.41 24.67
C ARG A 86 -11.19 -5.85 25.50
N SER A 87 -10.86 -5.10 26.55
CA SER A 87 -11.83 -4.50 27.46
C SER A 87 -11.45 -3.09 27.88
N VAL A 88 -12.42 -2.18 27.79
CA VAL A 88 -12.26 -0.75 28.05
C VAL A 88 -13.42 -0.25 28.90
N ARG A 89 -13.12 0.35 30.04
CA ARG A 89 -14.11 1.05 30.86
C ARG A 89 -14.33 2.46 30.32
N VAL A 90 -15.59 2.82 30.05
CA VAL A 90 -15.98 4.13 29.51
C VAL A 90 -16.95 4.81 30.47
N GLY A 91 -16.72 6.08 30.80
CA GLY A 91 -17.60 6.88 31.64
C GLY A 91 -18.93 7.24 30.96
N THR A 92 -19.93 7.59 31.77
CA THR A 92 -21.19 8.19 31.29
C THR A 92 -20.94 9.60 30.70
N GLY A 93 -21.75 10.04 29.74
CA GLY A 93 -21.64 11.40 29.18
C GLY A 93 -22.47 11.60 27.90
N ALA A 94 -22.23 12.69 27.17
CA ALA A 94 -22.79 12.92 25.83
C ALA A 94 -22.37 11.80 24.85
N ALA A 95 -23.12 11.59 23.76
CA ALA A 95 -22.79 10.56 22.76
C ALA A 95 -21.35 10.76 22.24
N ALA A 96 -20.58 9.68 22.17
CA ALA A 96 -19.14 9.74 21.90
C ALA A 96 -18.69 8.54 21.06
N TYR A 97 -17.52 8.65 20.43
CA TYR A 97 -16.90 7.51 19.73
C TYR A 97 -15.78 6.93 20.58
N LEU A 98 -15.79 5.60 20.77
CA LEU A 98 -14.60 4.87 21.21
C LEU A 98 -13.70 4.68 19.99
N GLN A 99 -12.62 5.45 19.93
CA GLN A 99 -11.63 5.44 18.85
C GLN A 99 -10.54 4.40 19.10
N MET A 100 -10.13 3.68 18.05
CA MET A 100 -8.96 2.82 18.04
C MET A 100 -7.98 3.33 16.97
N TYR A 101 -6.71 3.51 17.31
CA TYR A 101 -5.66 3.90 16.37
C TYR A 101 -5.18 2.71 15.51
N GLU A 102 -6.13 1.97 14.95
CA GLU A 102 -5.94 0.79 14.10
C GLU A 102 -6.83 0.90 12.86
N ASN A 103 -6.43 0.28 11.75
CA ASN A 103 -7.22 0.24 10.53
C ASN A 103 -8.60 -0.40 10.78
N ALA A 104 -9.66 0.22 10.24
CA ALA A 104 -11.02 -0.29 10.32
C ALA A 104 -11.13 -1.70 9.72
N ASN A 105 -11.62 -2.65 10.50
CA ASN A 105 -11.71 -4.05 10.13
C ASN A 105 -13.06 -4.64 10.59
N ALA A 106 -13.82 -5.18 9.64
CA ALA A 106 -15.16 -5.73 9.87
C ALA A 106 -15.21 -6.94 10.82
N GLY A 107 -14.07 -7.58 11.13
CA GLY A 107 -14.00 -8.65 12.12
C GLY A 107 -14.04 -8.17 13.57
N TRP A 108 -13.84 -6.87 13.84
CA TRP A 108 -13.97 -6.30 15.19
C TRP A 108 -15.43 -5.97 15.52
N HIS A 109 -15.95 -6.61 16.56
CA HIS A 109 -17.21 -6.26 17.20
C HIS A 109 -16.96 -5.63 18.57
N ALA A 110 -17.88 -4.81 19.05
CA ALA A 110 -17.84 -4.28 20.41
C ALA A 110 -19.21 -4.33 21.07
N THR A 111 -19.25 -4.62 22.38
CA THR A 111 -20.47 -4.62 23.18
C THR A 111 -20.28 -3.77 24.43
N LEU A 112 -21.28 -2.96 24.80
CA LEU A 112 -21.35 -2.26 26.08
C LEU A 112 -22.39 -2.95 26.96
N ASP A 113 -21.95 -3.53 28.07
CA ASP A 113 -22.78 -4.29 29.01
C ASP A 113 -23.67 -5.34 28.29
N GLY A 114 -23.09 -6.03 27.30
CA GLY A 114 -23.74 -7.07 26.50
C GLY A 114 -24.60 -6.58 25.33
N ARG A 115 -24.73 -5.27 25.09
CA ARG A 115 -25.40 -4.72 23.89
C ARG A 115 -24.39 -4.33 22.83
N GLU A 116 -24.57 -4.82 21.60
CA GLU A 116 -23.69 -4.49 20.47
C GLU A 116 -23.68 -2.99 20.15
N LEU A 117 -22.50 -2.49 19.81
CA LEU A 117 -22.23 -1.10 19.45
C LEU A 117 -22.03 -1.00 17.94
N SER A 118 -22.60 0.03 17.32
CA SER A 118 -22.42 0.26 15.88
C SER A 118 -20.96 0.60 15.56
N PRO A 119 -20.28 -0.17 14.68
CA PRO A 119 -18.95 0.20 14.20
C PRO A 119 -19.03 1.44 13.30
N VAL A 120 -18.01 2.29 13.38
CA VAL A 120 -17.84 3.46 12.54
C VAL A 120 -16.40 3.54 12.03
N ARG A 121 -16.19 4.22 10.90
CA ARG A 121 -14.85 4.51 10.38
C ARG A 121 -14.51 5.97 10.63
N LEU A 122 -13.55 6.22 11.50
CA LEU A 122 -13.10 7.56 11.87
C LEU A 122 -11.97 8.00 10.92
N ASP A 123 -11.94 9.28 10.57
CA ASP A 123 -10.94 9.91 9.69
C ASP A 123 -10.70 9.19 8.34
N GLY A 124 -11.69 8.42 7.87
CA GLY A 124 -11.61 7.61 6.65
C GLY A 124 -10.83 6.29 6.75
N TRP A 125 -10.10 6.03 7.84
CA TRP A 125 -9.24 4.83 7.98
C TRP A 125 -9.34 4.09 9.32
N GLN A 126 -9.66 4.77 10.42
CA GLN A 126 -9.57 4.21 11.78
C GLN A 126 -10.82 3.42 12.19
N GLN A 127 -10.64 2.38 12.99
CA GLN A 127 -11.73 1.68 13.66
C GLN A 127 -12.31 2.54 14.80
N GLY A 128 -13.63 2.58 14.91
CA GLY A 128 -14.31 3.14 16.08
C GLY A 128 -15.67 2.51 16.33
N PHE A 129 -16.27 2.81 17.48
CA PHE A 129 -17.60 2.36 17.88
C PHE A 129 -18.39 3.50 18.53
N LEU A 130 -19.68 3.63 18.20
CA LEU A 130 -20.55 4.64 18.79
C LEU A 130 -20.98 4.24 20.21
N ILE A 131 -20.65 5.06 21.20
CA ILE A 131 -21.11 4.96 22.59
C ILE A 131 -22.35 5.86 22.78
N PRO A 132 -23.54 5.30 23.07
CA PRO A 132 -24.76 6.09 23.27
C PRO A 132 -24.65 7.09 24.43
N ALA A 133 -25.38 8.20 24.33
CA ALA A 133 -25.49 9.18 25.40
C ALA A 133 -26.00 8.55 26.72
N GLY A 134 -25.54 9.08 27.85
CA GLY A 134 -25.91 8.66 29.20
C GLY A 134 -25.33 7.31 29.67
N ARG A 135 -25.00 6.37 28.76
CA ARG A 135 -24.45 5.06 29.14
C ARG A 135 -22.93 5.08 29.27
N GLY A 136 -22.42 4.53 30.36
CA GLY A 136 -21.03 4.13 30.56
C GLY A 136 -21.02 2.73 31.18
N GLY A 137 -19.86 2.08 31.21
CA GLY A 137 -19.75 0.67 31.61
C GLY A 137 -18.52 0.01 31.00
N LEU A 138 -18.57 -1.33 30.90
CA LEU A 138 -17.50 -2.11 30.29
C LEU A 138 -17.78 -2.33 28.80
N VAL A 139 -16.96 -1.76 27.93
CA VAL A 139 -16.92 -2.10 26.52
C VAL A 139 -16.01 -3.31 26.33
N LYS A 140 -16.56 -4.42 25.85
CA LYS A 140 -15.79 -5.60 25.41
C LYS A 140 -15.68 -5.59 23.89
N LEU A 141 -14.47 -5.66 23.38
CA LEU A 141 -14.17 -5.78 21.95
C LEU A 141 -13.69 -7.19 21.65
N SER A 142 -14.15 -7.77 20.55
CA SER A 142 -13.84 -9.15 20.16
C SER A 142 -13.61 -9.25 18.65
N TYR A 143 -12.50 -9.86 18.24
CA TYR A 143 -12.21 -10.16 16.84
C TYR A 143 -12.77 -11.53 16.46
N ALA A 144 -13.99 -11.56 15.93
CA ALA A 144 -14.74 -12.80 15.67
C ALA A 144 -13.98 -13.86 14.84
N PRO A 145 -13.19 -13.52 13.81
CA PRO A 145 -12.46 -14.52 13.01
C PRO A 145 -11.37 -15.31 13.75
N ALA A 146 -10.92 -14.86 14.94
CA ALA A 146 -9.86 -15.53 15.70
C ALA A 146 -10.21 -16.99 16.04
N THR A 147 -11.43 -17.23 16.54
CA THR A 147 -11.92 -18.57 16.88
C THR A 147 -11.85 -19.57 15.72
N THR A 148 -12.27 -19.18 14.52
CA THR A 148 -12.19 -20.00 13.31
C THR A 148 -10.74 -20.24 12.87
N TYR A 149 -9.87 -19.24 13.03
CA TYR A 149 -8.44 -19.36 12.75
C TYR A 149 -7.76 -20.38 13.68
N ASP A 150 -7.99 -20.28 14.99
CA ASP A 150 -7.40 -21.18 15.99
C ASP A 150 -7.88 -22.63 15.81
N LEU A 151 -9.17 -22.83 15.54
CA LEU A 151 -9.72 -24.15 15.20
C LEU A 151 -9.10 -24.72 13.91
N GLY A 152 -8.86 -23.88 12.91
CA GLY A 152 -8.15 -24.26 11.69
C GLY A 152 -6.69 -24.67 11.96
N LEU A 153 -5.99 -23.94 12.83
CA LEU A 153 -4.62 -24.22 13.23
C LEU A 153 -4.50 -25.55 14.00
N LEU A 154 -5.40 -25.78 14.96
CA LEU A 154 -5.51 -27.05 15.70
C LEU A 154 -5.86 -28.22 14.78
N GLY A 155 -6.80 -28.03 13.85
CA GLY A 155 -7.15 -29.03 12.84
C GLY A 155 -5.99 -29.38 11.92
N GLY A 156 -5.21 -28.38 11.49
CA GLY A 156 -3.99 -28.58 10.71
C GLY A 156 -2.91 -29.37 11.47
N ALA A 157 -2.67 -29.02 12.74
CA ALA A 157 -1.73 -29.74 13.61
C ALA A 157 -2.15 -31.21 13.81
N LEU A 158 -3.44 -31.47 14.04
CA LEU A 158 -3.99 -32.83 14.12
C LEU A 158 -3.83 -33.60 12.79
N GLY A 159 -4.09 -32.94 11.65
CA GLY A 159 -3.87 -33.53 10.32
C GLY A 159 -2.42 -33.95 10.08
N ILE A 160 -1.45 -33.13 10.50
CA ILE A 160 -0.02 -33.48 10.46
C ILE A 160 0.28 -34.68 11.37
N ALA A 161 -0.24 -34.70 12.59
CA ALA A 161 -0.06 -35.83 13.51
C ALA A 161 -0.63 -37.15 12.94
N VAL A 162 -1.81 -37.10 12.31
CA VAL A 162 -2.43 -38.25 11.62
C VAL A 162 -1.58 -38.69 10.42
N LEU A 163 -1.00 -37.76 9.65
CA LEU A 163 -0.12 -38.07 8.53
C LEU A 163 1.19 -38.72 8.99
N ILE A 164 1.81 -38.22 10.05
CA ILE A 164 3.00 -38.82 10.68
C ILE A 164 2.65 -40.23 11.20
N GLY A 165 1.54 -40.38 11.94
CA GLY A 165 1.06 -41.68 12.40
C GLY A 165 0.86 -42.66 11.25
N SER A 166 0.22 -42.21 10.16
CA SER A 166 -0.02 -43.02 8.95
C SER A 166 1.26 -43.43 8.23
N ALA A 167 2.31 -42.60 8.27
CA ALA A 167 3.63 -42.93 7.72
C ALA A 167 4.41 -43.91 8.62
N LEU A 168 4.23 -43.83 9.94
CA LEU A 168 4.85 -44.73 10.92
C LEU A 168 4.13 -46.08 11.05
N VAL A 169 2.84 -46.16 10.72
CA VAL A 169 2.11 -47.43 10.59
C VAL A 169 2.74 -48.24 9.45
N ARG A 170 3.58 -49.20 9.84
CA ARG A 170 4.21 -50.15 8.92
C ARG A 170 3.13 -50.87 8.14
N ARG A 171 3.05 -50.59 6.83
CA ARG A 171 2.30 -51.44 5.91
C ARG A 171 2.93 -52.82 5.92
N THR A 172 2.15 -53.86 6.20
CA THR A 172 2.53 -55.26 5.94
C THR A 172 3.10 -55.33 4.53
N PRO A 173 4.27 -55.96 4.31
CA PRO A 173 4.89 -55.99 3.00
C PRO A 173 3.98 -56.69 2.00
N ARG A 174 3.26 -55.90 1.20
CA ARG A 174 2.58 -56.36 0.00
C ARG A 174 3.64 -56.45 -1.09
N THR A 175 3.62 -57.54 -1.85
CA THR A 175 4.47 -57.73 -3.04
C THR A 175 4.43 -56.44 -3.87
N PRO A 176 5.57 -55.78 -4.12
CA PRO A 176 5.59 -54.57 -4.93
C PRO A 176 4.96 -54.90 -6.29
N PRO A 177 3.98 -54.11 -6.78
CA PRO A 177 3.55 -54.25 -8.16
C PRO A 177 4.77 -54.05 -9.07
N GLU A 178 4.83 -54.82 -10.16
CA GLU A 178 5.92 -54.73 -11.11
C GLU A 178 6.12 -53.27 -11.56
N PRO A 179 7.36 -52.75 -11.63
CA PRO A 179 7.61 -51.35 -11.99
C PRO A 179 7.11 -51.02 -13.41
N GLN A 180 5.86 -50.58 -13.52
CA GLN A 180 5.28 -50.12 -14.76
C GLN A 180 6.04 -48.86 -15.20
N ALA A 181 6.86 -49.00 -16.24
CA ALA A 181 7.45 -47.84 -16.90
C ALA A 181 6.30 -46.97 -17.43
N PRO A 182 6.24 -45.67 -17.08
CA PRO A 182 5.23 -44.79 -17.65
C PRO A 182 5.39 -44.78 -19.18
N PRO A 183 4.29 -44.81 -19.95
CA PRO A 183 4.38 -44.77 -21.41
C PRO A 183 5.16 -43.54 -21.84
N ALA A 184 6.06 -43.71 -22.80
CA ALA A 184 6.87 -42.60 -23.31
C ALA A 184 5.90 -41.49 -23.80
N PRO A 185 6.02 -40.25 -23.27
CA PRO A 185 5.10 -39.18 -23.65
C PRO A 185 5.16 -38.95 -25.16
N SER A 186 4.01 -38.89 -25.80
CA SER A 186 3.96 -38.64 -27.24
C SER A 186 4.56 -37.28 -27.54
N TRP A 187 5.22 -37.14 -28.70
CA TRP A 187 5.77 -35.85 -29.12
C TRP A 187 4.67 -34.77 -29.19
N VAL A 188 3.44 -35.17 -29.55
CA VAL A 188 2.23 -34.32 -29.50
C VAL A 188 1.96 -33.81 -28.09
N LEU A 189 1.99 -34.67 -27.07
CA LEU A 189 1.80 -34.26 -25.67
C LEU A 189 2.91 -33.29 -25.21
N GLY A 190 4.16 -33.55 -25.62
CA GLY A 190 5.28 -32.65 -25.35
C GLY A 190 5.11 -31.27 -25.99
N VAL A 191 4.68 -31.22 -27.25
CA VAL A 191 4.40 -29.97 -27.97
C VAL A 191 3.21 -29.23 -27.37
N VAL A 192 2.12 -29.93 -27.02
CA VAL A 192 0.95 -29.32 -26.37
C VAL A 192 1.32 -28.76 -25.01
N ALA A 193 2.03 -29.51 -24.16
CA ALA A 193 2.46 -29.03 -22.85
C ALA A 193 3.39 -27.81 -22.95
N LEU A 194 4.38 -27.84 -23.85
CA LEU A 194 5.27 -26.70 -24.09
C LEU A 194 4.50 -25.49 -24.64
N THR A 195 3.55 -25.70 -25.55
CA THR A 195 2.70 -24.63 -26.09
C THR A 195 1.86 -24.00 -25.00
N VAL A 196 1.20 -24.78 -24.13
CA VAL A 196 0.40 -24.26 -23.00
C VAL A 196 1.26 -23.42 -22.04
N VAL A 197 2.47 -23.88 -21.70
CA VAL A 197 3.40 -23.10 -20.85
C VAL A 197 3.79 -21.78 -21.51
N VAL A 198 4.06 -21.77 -22.82
CA VAL A 198 4.40 -20.54 -23.55
C VAL A 198 3.18 -19.63 -23.79
N VAL A 199 1.95 -20.16 -23.92
CA VAL A 199 0.72 -19.34 -23.95
C VAL A 199 0.58 -18.56 -22.64
N LEU A 200 0.77 -19.23 -21.50
CA LEU A 200 0.66 -18.60 -20.18
C LEU A 200 1.76 -17.56 -19.92
N ALA A 201 2.96 -17.75 -20.48
CA ALA A 201 4.11 -16.87 -20.25
C ALA A 201 4.27 -15.74 -21.29
N ALA A 202 3.85 -15.95 -22.55
CA ALA A 202 4.15 -15.08 -23.68
C ALA A 202 2.96 -14.89 -24.66
N GLY A 203 1.76 -15.37 -24.30
CA GLY A 203 0.53 -15.14 -25.07
C GLY A 203 0.61 -15.60 -26.52
N PRO A 204 0.39 -14.72 -27.52
CA PRO A 204 0.27 -15.10 -28.92
C PRO A 204 1.56 -15.69 -29.51
N TYR A 205 2.74 -15.38 -28.97
CA TYR A 205 4.01 -15.93 -29.43
C TYR A 205 4.14 -17.45 -29.26
N ALA A 206 3.26 -18.07 -28.47
CA ALA A 206 3.22 -19.53 -28.32
C ALA A 206 3.00 -20.29 -29.64
N VAL A 207 2.45 -19.64 -30.69
CA VAL A 207 2.32 -20.22 -32.04
C VAL A 207 3.67 -20.63 -32.65
N ILE A 208 4.77 -20.04 -32.18
CA ILE A 208 6.14 -20.43 -32.58
C ILE A 208 6.43 -21.89 -32.22
N VAL A 209 5.93 -22.39 -31.09
CA VAL A 209 6.20 -23.75 -30.58
C VAL A 209 5.73 -24.86 -31.55
N PRO A 210 4.45 -24.93 -31.95
CA PRO A 210 3.99 -25.97 -32.89
C PRO A 210 4.59 -25.79 -34.29
N LEU A 211 4.87 -24.56 -34.74
CA LEU A 211 5.52 -24.32 -36.04
C LEU A 211 6.95 -24.87 -36.06
N VAL A 212 7.74 -24.61 -35.02
CA VAL A 212 9.09 -25.15 -34.86
C VAL A 212 9.08 -26.67 -34.69
N ALA A 213 8.12 -27.22 -33.93
CA ALA A 213 7.97 -28.67 -33.79
C ALA A 213 7.60 -29.36 -35.11
N LEU A 214 6.76 -28.73 -35.94
CA LEU A 214 6.44 -29.22 -37.28
C LEU A 214 7.66 -29.12 -38.22
N ALA A 215 8.41 -28.01 -38.17
CA ALA A 215 9.65 -27.85 -38.93
C ALA A 215 10.71 -28.91 -38.53
N ALA A 216 10.82 -29.25 -37.24
CA ALA A 216 11.66 -30.33 -36.74
C ALA A 216 11.37 -31.67 -37.41
N ARG A 217 10.09 -31.95 -37.69
CA ARG A 217 9.63 -33.22 -38.27
C ARG A 217 10.06 -33.42 -39.72
N PHE A 218 10.27 -32.33 -40.46
CA PHE A 218 10.61 -32.34 -41.90
C PHE A 218 12.06 -31.93 -42.20
N ARG A 219 12.68 -31.05 -41.40
CA ARG A 219 14.00 -30.46 -41.63
C ARG A 219 14.79 -30.26 -40.32
N PRO A 220 15.07 -31.31 -39.53
CA PRO A 220 15.68 -31.18 -38.19
C PRO A 220 17.04 -30.45 -38.20
N GLY A 221 17.84 -30.62 -39.26
CA GLY A 221 19.15 -29.96 -39.40
C GLY A 221 19.10 -28.44 -39.56
N ILE A 222 17.93 -27.84 -39.84
CA ILE A 222 17.76 -26.38 -39.98
C ILE A 222 17.54 -25.70 -38.62
N LEU A 223 17.10 -26.42 -37.60
CA LEU A 223 16.73 -25.80 -36.32
C LEU A 223 17.92 -25.27 -35.51
N VAL A 224 19.10 -25.90 -35.59
CA VAL A 224 20.31 -25.42 -34.91
C VAL A 224 20.79 -24.06 -35.48
N PRO A 225 20.98 -23.88 -36.80
CA PRO A 225 21.32 -22.57 -37.34
C PRO A 225 20.20 -21.54 -37.18
N VAL A 226 18.91 -21.94 -37.22
CA VAL A 226 17.79 -21.03 -36.91
C VAL A 226 17.84 -20.56 -35.46
N ALA A 227 18.11 -21.44 -34.49
CA ALA A 227 18.24 -21.07 -33.08
C ALA A 227 19.39 -20.08 -32.86
N LEU A 228 20.54 -20.34 -33.49
CA LEU A 228 21.71 -19.45 -33.43
C LEU A 228 21.41 -18.08 -34.03
N LEU A 229 20.87 -18.02 -35.25
CA LEU A 229 20.56 -16.77 -35.94
C LEU A 229 19.47 -15.97 -35.21
N ALA A 230 18.44 -16.64 -34.69
CA ALA A 230 17.39 -16.01 -33.90
C ALA A 230 17.94 -15.42 -32.59
N MET A 231 18.82 -16.15 -31.88
CA MET A 231 19.45 -15.63 -30.66
C MET A 231 20.38 -14.44 -30.94
N VAL A 232 21.15 -14.48 -32.02
CA VAL A 232 21.98 -13.34 -32.46
C VAL A 232 21.10 -12.14 -32.82
N GLY A 233 20.00 -12.35 -33.55
CA GLY A 233 19.04 -11.29 -33.88
C GLY A 233 18.36 -10.67 -32.64
N ALA A 234 18.00 -11.50 -31.66
CA ALA A 234 17.48 -11.03 -30.37
C ALA A 234 18.53 -10.19 -29.61
N GLY A 235 19.80 -10.61 -29.62
CA GLY A 235 20.91 -9.86 -29.03
C GLY A 235 21.16 -8.51 -29.73
N VAL A 236 21.13 -8.48 -31.06
CA VAL A 236 21.31 -7.24 -31.84
C VAL A 236 20.15 -6.28 -31.63
N THR A 237 18.90 -6.75 -31.65
CA THR A 237 17.72 -5.90 -31.38
C THR A 237 17.70 -5.36 -29.95
N ALA A 238 18.13 -6.16 -28.97
CA ALA A 238 18.31 -5.70 -27.59
C ALA A 238 19.44 -4.66 -27.45
N ALA A 239 20.57 -4.85 -28.15
CA ALA A 239 21.72 -3.93 -28.09
C ALA A 239 21.49 -2.59 -28.81
N LEU A 240 20.70 -2.58 -29.88
CA LEU A 240 20.38 -1.36 -30.63
C LEU A 240 19.34 -0.47 -29.93
N GLY A 241 18.53 -1.04 -29.02
CA GLY A 241 17.65 -0.30 -28.11
C GLY A 241 18.14 -0.39 -26.66
N ALA A 242 19.44 -0.16 -26.46
CA ALA A 242 20.07 -0.11 -25.14
C ALA A 242 20.14 1.34 -24.64
N GLY A 243 19.00 1.87 -24.19
CA GLY A 243 18.90 3.21 -23.60
C GLY A 243 17.46 3.65 -23.30
N GLU A 244 16.48 3.05 -23.96
CA GLU A 244 15.06 3.29 -23.75
C GLU A 244 14.57 2.74 -22.40
N PRO A 245 13.59 3.41 -21.74
CA PRO A 245 13.00 2.89 -20.51
C PRO A 245 12.23 1.59 -20.79
N ALA A 246 12.27 0.66 -19.84
CA ALA A 246 11.70 -0.69 -19.97
C ALA A 246 10.18 -0.75 -20.27
N ALA A 247 9.46 0.37 -20.16
CA ALA A 247 8.04 0.51 -20.46
C ALA A 247 7.74 0.94 -21.92
N ALA A 248 8.75 1.12 -22.77
CA ALA A 248 8.60 1.72 -24.11
C ALA A 248 8.38 0.71 -25.26
N ASP A 249 8.14 -0.57 -24.99
CA ASP A 249 8.04 -1.66 -25.98
C ASP A 249 9.20 -1.69 -27.01
N ALA A 250 10.37 -1.19 -26.59
CA ALA A 250 11.56 -0.97 -27.42
C ALA A 250 12.74 -1.84 -26.96
N GLY A 251 13.77 -1.93 -27.82
CA GLY A 251 15.00 -2.67 -27.54
C GLY A 251 14.76 -4.11 -27.09
N ALA A 252 15.30 -4.46 -25.93
CA ALA A 252 15.19 -5.80 -25.34
C ALA A 252 13.75 -6.25 -25.02
N PHE A 253 12.83 -5.30 -24.82
CA PHE A 253 11.41 -5.58 -24.54
C PHE A 253 10.53 -5.51 -25.80
N SER A 254 11.11 -5.23 -26.97
CA SER A 254 10.35 -5.15 -28.22
C SER A 254 9.74 -6.49 -28.65
N ALA A 255 8.58 -6.41 -29.31
CA ALA A 255 7.90 -7.53 -29.96
C ALA A 255 8.86 -8.40 -30.80
N THR A 256 9.76 -7.77 -31.54
CA THR A 256 10.76 -8.44 -32.39
C THR A 256 11.81 -9.18 -31.57
N ALA A 257 12.37 -8.56 -30.53
CA ALA A 257 13.35 -9.21 -29.65
C ALA A 257 12.73 -10.42 -28.91
N GLN A 258 11.51 -10.27 -28.40
CA GLN A 258 10.75 -11.33 -27.75
C GLN A 258 10.46 -12.51 -28.70
N ALA A 259 9.98 -12.22 -29.92
CA ALA A 259 9.71 -13.25 -30.93
C ALA A 259 10.97 -14.05 -31.31
N LEU A 260 12.10 -13.35 -31.50
CA LEU A 260 13.39 -13.97 -31.84
C LEU A 260 13.95 -14.81 -30.68
N ALA A 261 13.85 -14.33 -29.44
CA ALA A 261 14.27 -15.09 -28.26
C ALA A 261 13.42 -16.36 -28.05
N LEU A 262 12.09 -16.26 -28.24
CA LEU A 262 11.18 -17.41 -28.15
C LEU A 262 11.37 -18.40 -29.30
N LEU A 263 11.69 -17.93 -30.51
CA LEU A 263 12.08 -18.78 -31.64
C LEU A 263 13.38 -19.54 -31.35
N ALA A 264 14.39 -18.86 -30.80
CA ALA A 264 15.64 -19.49 -30.40
C ALA A 264 15.43 -20.56 -29.32
N LEU A 265 14.66 -20.23 -28.26
CA LEU A 265 14.34 -21.14 -27.18
C LEU A 265 13.54 -22.36 -27.66
N ALA A 266 12.49 -22.16 -28.45
CA ALA A 266 11.68 -23.26 -28.99
C ALA A 266 12.51 -24.19 -29.89
N ALA A 267 13.36 -23.63 -30.77
CA ALA A 267 14.23 -24.41 -31.63
C ALA A 267 15.31 -25.17 -30.84
N ALA A 268 15.85 -24.59 -29.77
CA ALA A 268 16.77 -25.28 -28.87
C ALA A 268 16.09 -26.43 -28.10
N VAL A 269 14.93 -26.19 -27.48
CA VAL A 269 14.20 -27.22 -26.71
C VAL A 269 13.77 -28.39 -27.59
N VAL A 270 13.30 -28.12 -28.81
CA VAL A 270 12.85 -29.14 -29.77
C VAL A 270 14.01 -29.93 -30.40
N THR A 271 15.23 -29.38 -30.45
CA THR A 271 16.40 -30.08 -31.01
C THR A 271 17.11 -31.02 -30.04
N VAL A 272 16.92 -30.89 -28.72
CA VAL A 272 17.54 -31.80 -27.74
C VAL A 272 17.00 -33.22 -27.94
N PRO A 273 17.80 -34.20 -28.39
CA PRO A 273 17.35 -35.57 -28.45
C PRO A 273 17.14 -36.08 -27.03
N GLY A 274 16.05 -36.82 -26.78
CA GLY A 274 15.66 -37.36 -25.47
C GLY A 274 16.68 -38.32 -24.84
N SER A 275 17.84 -37.81 -24.43
CA SER A 275 19.02 -38.57 -24.01
C SER A 275 18.95 -39.07 -22.57
N TRP A 276 17.91 -38.70 -21.83
CA TRP A 276 17.68 -39.13 -20.45
C TRP A 276 17.26 -40.61 -20.36
N GLY A 277 16.62 -41.17 -21.40
CA GLY A 277 16.23 -42.58 -21.42
C GLY A 277 17.39 -43.59 -21.56
N ARG A 278 18.50 -43.22 -22.22
CA ARG A 278 19.59 -44.18 -22.53
C ARG A 278 20.72 -44.24 -21.48
N ARG A 279 20.85 -43.24 -20.59
CA ARG A 279 21.91 -43.22 -19.57
C ARG A 279 21.57 -44.05 -18.32
N GLY A 280 20.30 -44.13 -17.92
CA GLY A 280 19.87 -44.94 -16.77
C GLY A 280 20.03 -46.45 -16.94
N ALA A 281 19.97 -46.96 -18.18
CA ALA A 281 20.05 -48.41 -18.45
C ALA A 281 21.46 -48.98 -18.29
N ARG A 282 22.52 -48.24 -18.67
CA ARG A 282 23.91 -48.71 -18.53
C ARG A 282 24.43 -48.69 -17.08
N ALA A 283 23.91 -47.78 -16.25
CA ALA A 283 24.35 -47.66 -14.85
C ALA A 283 23.90 -48.80 -13.93
N ARG A 284 22.92 -49.64 -14.34
CA ARG A 284 22.44 -50.79 -13.55
C ARG A 284 22.94 -52.16 -14.03
N GLY A 285 23.62 -52.23 -15.17
CA GLY A 285 24.11 -53.50 -15.76
C GLY A 285 25.52 -53.92 -15.33
N GLY A 286 26.21 -53.12 -14.50
CA GLY A 286 27.65 -53.24 -14.26
C GLY A 286 28.03 -53.42 -12.79
N ALA A 287 27.46 -54.42 -12.11
CA ALA A 287 27.83 -54.79 -10.74
C ALA A 287 27.87 -56.32 -10.55
N GLY A 288 28.71 -57.00 -11.33
CA GLY A 288 29.12 -58.38 -11.04
C GLY A 288 30.18 -58.41 -9.93
N PRO A 289 30.23 -59.44 -9.06
CA PRO A 289 31.14 -59.48 -7.93
C PRO A 289 32.60 -59.65 -8.39
N ARG A 290 33.48 -58.77 -7.92
CA ARG A 290 34.94 -58.96 -8.02
C ARG A 290 35.37 -60.06 -7.05
N ARG A 291 36.09 -61.06 -7.54
CA ARG A 291 36.94 -61.93 -6.71
C ARG A 291 38.28 -61.22 -6.44
N GLU A 292 38.86 -61.52 -5.29
CA GLU A 292 40.20 -61.09 -4.88
C GLU A 292 41.29 -62.02 -5.45
N GLY A 293 42.54 -61.54 -5.43
CA GLY A 293 43.73 -62.18 -6.04
C GLY A 293 44.09 -61.56 -7.40
N GLU A 294 45.36 -61.26 -7.74
CA GLU A 294 46.61 -61.32 -6.96
C GLU A 294 47.64 -60.31 -7.55
N LEU A 295 48.83 -60.24 -6.97
CA LEU A 295 49.94 -59.31 -7.23
C LEU A 295 50.45 -59.25 -8.69
N ALA A 296 50.95 -58.09 -9.15
CA ALA A 296 52.34 -57.87 -9.62
C ALA A 296 52.56 -56.59 -10.48
N GLU A 297 53.72 -55.94 -10.24
CA GLU A 297 54.60 -55.11 -11.12
C GLU A 297 54.09 -54.20 -12.27
N GLU A 298 54.41 -52.90 -12.12
CA GLU A 298 54.87 -51.94 -13.17
C GLU A 298 56.23 -52.41 -13.76
N PRO A 299 56.70 -52.00 -14.98
CA PRO A 299 56.84 -50.57 -15.31
C PRO A 299 56.79 -50.07 -16.79
N GLY A 300 56.36 -48.81 -16.97
CA GLY A 300 56.73 -47.90 -18.08
C GLY A 300 56.24 -48.26 -19.50
N ALA A 301 56.19 -47.37 -20.51
CA ALA A 301 56.34 -45.92 -20.63
C ALA A 301 55.65 -45.49 -21.97
N ALA A 302 55.63 -44.26 -22.50
CA ALA A 302 56.35 -43.02 -22.20
C ALA A 302 55.55 -41.75 -22.66
N ALA A 303 56.27 -40.67 -22.96
CA ALA A 303 55.85 -39.34 -23.41
C ALA A 303 55.23 -39.30 -24.84
N THR A 304 54.40 -38.31 -25.21
CA THR A 304 54.88 -36.95 -25.51
C THR A 304 53.82 -35.84 -25.43
N SER A 305 54.32 -34.61 -25.33
CA SER A 305 53.64 -33.41 -24.85
C SER A 305 53.16 -32.47 -25.96
N ALA A 306 52.12 -31.67 -25.67
CA ALA A 306 52.00 -30.29 -26.18
C ALA A 306 51.12 -29.46 -25.24
N SER A 307 51.68 -28.43 -24.60
CA SER A 307 50.94 -27.41 -23.88
C SER A 307 50.85 -26.13 -24.69
N VAL A 308 49.71 -25.45 -24.64
CA VAL A 308 49.62 -23.99 -24.86
C VAL A 308 48.70 -23.44 -23.77
N GLY A 309 49.23 -22.52 -22.95
CA GLY A 309 48.48 -21.86 -21.89
C GLY A 309 47.79 -20.58 -22.37
N GLY A 310 46.83 -20.09 -21.58
CA GLY A 310 46.10 -18.85 -21.87
C GLY A 310 45.15 -18.45 -20.74
N THR A 311 45.69 -17.86 -19.67
CA THR A 311 44.92 -17.28 -18.56
C THR A 311 44.13 -16.04 -18.97
N VAL A 312 42.84 -15.94 -18.63
CA VAL A 312 42.15 -14.66 -18.47
C VAL A 312 41.25 -14.66 -17.22
N ALA A 313 41.41 -13.58 -16.45
CA ALA A 313 40.77 -13.11 -15.22
C ALA A 313 39.39 -13.66 -14.79
N ALA A 314 39.28 -13.86 -13.47
CA ALA A 314 38.01 -13.91 -12.75
C ALA A 314 37.35 -12.52 -12.66
N GLY A 315 36.04 -12.44 -12.94
CA GLY A 315 35.23 -11.24 -12.82
C GLY A 315 34.43 -11.19 -11.51
N THR A 316 34.71 -10.17 -10.70
CA THR A 316 34.02 -9.65 -9.51
C THR A 316 32.63 -10.23 -9.17
N GLN A 317 32.54 -10.92 -8.02
CA GLN A 317 31.26 -11.17 -7.35
C GLN A 317 30.71 -9.88 -6.73
N ALA A 318 29.40 -9.62 -6.89
CA ALA A 318 28.72 -8.51 -6.23
C ALA A 318 28.61 -8.72 -4.70
N PRO A 319 28.70 -7.67 -3.88
CA PRO A 319 28.64 -7.79 -2.43
C PRO A 319 27.22 -8.17 -1.93
N PRO A 320 27.09 -9.09 -0.96
CA PRO A 320 25.79 -9.45 -0.41
C PRO A 320 25.21 -8.35 0.50
N LEU A 321 23.89 -8.14 0.40
CA LEU A 321 23.14 -7.16 1.19
C LEU A 321 23.18 -7.48 2.71
N PRO A 322 23.22 -6.46 3.59
CA PRO A 322 23.35 -6.65 5.03
C PRO A 322 22.08 -7.26 5.65
N ARG A 323 22.20 -8.47 6.21
CA ARG A 323 21.13 -9.09 7.02
C ARG A 323 21.02 -8.39 8.37
N ARG A 324 19.85 -7.81 8.69
CA ARG A 324 19.53 -7.34 10.04
C ARG A 324 19.62 -8.51 11.02
N ARG A 325 20.51 -8.43 12.02
CA ARG A 325 20.50 -9.36 13.16
C ARG A 325 19.26 -9.10 14.01
N ARG A 326 18.43 -10.14 14.19
CA ARG A 326 17.47 -10.23 15.29
C ARG A 326 18.30 -10.35 16.58
N ARG A 327 17.99 -9.56 17.62
CA ARG A 327 18.47 -9.86 18.97
C ARG A 327 17.47 -10.83 19.58
N ASP A 328 17.90 -12.06 19.80
CA ASP A 328 17.16 -12.98 20.65
C ASP A 328 17.51 -12.69 22.12
N ALA A 329 16.52 -12.84 23.01
CA ALA A 329 16.66 -12.59 24.43
C ALA A 329 16.34 -13.87 25.22
N ALA A 330 17.36 -14.40 25.89
CA ALA A 330 17.31 -15.35 27.00
C ALA A 330 18.68 -15.25 27.70
N SER A 331 18.85 -15.01 29.01
CA SER A 331 18.26 -15.61 30.22
C SER A 331 19.04 -16.83 30.73
N GLU A 332 20.10 -16.57 31.49
CA GLU A 332 20.74 -17.41 32.53
C GLU A 332 21.75 -16.49 33.25
N SER A 333 22.11 -16.59 34.53
CA SER A 333 21.58 -17.19 35.77
C SER A 333 22.61 -16.81 36.87
N ALA A 334 22.20 -16.88 38.14
CA ALA A 334 22.92 -16.47 39.37
C ALA A 334 24.35 -17.08 39.58
N GLU A 335 25.25 -16.71 40.52
CA GLU A 335 25.14 -15.91 41.78
C GLU A 335 26.57 -15.41 42.27
N PRO A 336 26.90 -15.14 43.56
CA PRO A 336 27.30 -13.79 44.00
C PRO A 336 28.76 -13.60 44.48
N SER A 337 29.18 -12.34 44.66
CA SER A 337 30.19 -11.90 45.65
C SER A 337 30.08 -10.40 45.93
N GLY A 338 30.25 -9.99 47.19
CA GLY A 338 29.86 -8.66 47.67
C GLY A 338 30.96 -7.59 47.66
N GLY A 339 30.55 -6.34 47.83
CA GLY A 339 31.40 -5.16 48.02
C GLY A 339 30.55 -3.90 48.16
N ALA A 340 30.58 -3.24 49.32
CA ALA A 340 29.66 -2.16 49.64
C ALA A 340 30.05 -0.81 49.03
N GLN A 341 29.06 -0.07 48.52
CA GLN A 341 28.98 1.39 48.62
C GLN A 341 27.59 1.91 48.18
N THR A 342 27.10 2.90 48.91
CA THR A 342 25.85 3.65 48.70
C THR A 342 26.17 5.15 48.76
N PRO A 343 25.26 6.05 48.33
CA PRO A 343 24.33 5.94 47.21
C PRO A 343 24.42 7.19 46.29
N ASP A 344 23.86 7.15 45.07
CA ASP A 344 23.42 8.42 44.46
C ASP A 344 22.21 8.30 43.52
N SER A 345 21.21 9.12 43.85
CA SER A 345 20.18 9.77 43.03
C SER A 345 19.58 9.08 41.79
N ALA A 346 18.29 8.73 41.89
CA ALA A 346 17.41 8.42 40.77
C ALA A 346 16.75 9.67 40.16
N PRO A 347 16.51 9.73 38.83
CA PRO A 347 15.67 10.76 38.22
C PRO A 347 14.20 10.30 38.07
N SER A 348 13.27 11.11 38.59
CA SER A 348 11.84 11.03 38.23
C SER A 348 11.52 11.91 37.02
N PRO A 349 10.51 11.58 36.19
CA PRO A 349 10.16 12.37 35.01
C PRO A 349 9.51 13.72 35.39
N GLY A 350 9.92 14.78 34.69
CA GLY A 350 9.49 16.15 34.97
C GLY A 350 8.10 16.54 34.42
N SER A 351 7.39 17.35 35.21
CA SER A 351 6.04 17.85 34.93
C SER A 351 5.97 18.98 33.90
N ALA A 352 4.77 19.20 33.34
CA ALA A 352 4.46 20.27 32.39
C ALA A 352 4.56 21.70 32.99
N PRO A 353 4.79 22.74 32.16
CA PRO A 353 4.91 24.13 32.61
C PRO A 353 3.55 24.82 32.88
N PRO A 354 3.50 25.81 33.80
CA PRO A 354 2.29 26.60 34.09
C PRO A 354 2.05 27.76 33.10
N PRO A 355 0.81 28.28 33.01
CA PRO A 355 0.48 29.42 32.14
C PRO A 355 1.00 30.77 32.69
N GLY A 356 1.42 31.65 31.77
CA GLY A 356 1.94 32.98 32.08
C GLY A 356 0.86 34.01 32.44
N SER A 357 1.23 34.94 33.33
CA SER A 357 0.33 35.89 34.02
C SER A 357 -0.15 37.07 33.16
N ALA A 358 -1.36 37.56 33.45
CA ALA A 358 -1.87 38.83 32.94
C ALA A 358 -1.21 40.05 33.63
N PRO A 359 -1.09 41.22 32.97
CA PRO A 359 -0.54 42.44 33.56
C PRO A 359 -1.56 43.20 34.45
N PRO A 360 -1.09 44.00 35.44
CA PRO A 360 -1.95 44.74 36.37
C PRO A 360 -2.44 46.10 35.82
N PRO A 361 -3.51 46.68 36.40
CA PRO A 361 -4.03 48.00 36.01
C PRO A 361 -3.42 49.18 36.80
N GLY A 362 -3.20 50.29 36.11
CA GLY A 362 -2.72 51.59 36.64
C GLY A 362 -1.92 52.33 35.55
N SER A 363 -2.01 53.66 35.35
CA SER A 363 -2.62 54.73 36.16
C SER A 363 -3.13 55.86 35.25
N ALA A 364 -4.11 56.65 35.69
CA ALA A 364 -4.65 57.78 34.92
C ALA A 364 -3.76 59.05 35.01
N PRO A 365 -3.66 59.86 33.94
CA PRO A 365 -3.05 61.20 33.99
C PRO A 365 -4.05 62.31 34.41
N PRO A 366 -3.59 63.46 34.92
CA PRO A 366 -4.43 64.53 35.49
C PRO A 366 -4.95 65.56 34.46
N PRO A 367 -5.94 66.42 34.83
CA PRO A 367 -6.51 67.44 33.95
C PRO A 367 -5.84 68.83 34.05
N GLY A 368 -5.97 69.63 32.98
CA GLY A 368 -5.45 71.01 32.82
C GLY A 368 -4.40 71.10 31.70
N SER A 369 -4.42 72.04 30.76
CA SER A 369 -5.10 73.35 30.70
C SER A 369 -5.43 73.75 29.24
N ALA A 370 -6.37 74.68 29.03
CA ALA A 370 -6.66 75.27 27.72
C ALA A 370 -5.56 76.27 27.26
N PRO A 371 -5.53 76.68 25.98
CA PRO A 371 -6.24 77.93 25.66
C PRO A 371 -7.01 77.98 24.31
N SER A 372 -8.12 78.73 24.36
CA SER A 372 -8.67 79.70 23.38
C SER A 372 -8.70 79.47 21.86
N ASP A 373 -9.93 79.44 21.35
CA ASP A 373 -10.50 80.23 20.23
C ASP A 373 -9.72 80.46 18.92
N ASP A 374 -10.30 79.97 17.82
CA ASP A 374 -10.68 80.85 16.69
C ASP A 374 -11.88 80.24 15.91
N THR A 375 -12.74 81.09 15.33
CA THR A 375 -14.07 80.73 14.75
C THR A 375 -14.37 81.58 13.49
N PRO A 376 -15.40 81.30 12.67
CA PRO A 376 -15.57 80.31 11.58
C PRO A 376 -15.46 81.01 10.17
N PRO A 377 -16.07 80.56 9.04
CA PRO A 377 -17.54 80.58 8.84
C PRO A 377 -18.21 79.49 7.95
N HIS A 378 -19.47 79.19 8.32
CA HIS A 378 -20.68 78.87 7.53
C HIS A 378 -20.67 78.14 6.16
N GLY A 379 -21.56 77.14 6.05
CA GLY A 379 -22.12 76.64 4.79
C GLY A 379 -23.30 75.67 4.97
N THR A 380 -24.54 76.18 4.94
CA THR A 380 -25.83 75.44 4.76
C THR A 380 -26.40 75.80 3.37
N PRO A 381 -27.48 75.20 2.79
CA PRO A 381 -28.37 74.07 3.18
C PRO A 381 -28.57 73.10 1.95
N PRO A 382 -29.72 72.43 1.65
CA PRO A 382 -30.94 72.10 2.42
C PRO A 382 -31.39 70.60 2.36
N HIS A 383 -32.49 70.33 3.07
CA HIS A 383 -33.37 69.15 2.92
C HIS A 383 -34.11 69.13 1.57
N ASP A 384 -34.53 67.94 1.13
CA ASP A 384 -35.88 67.70 0.58
C ASP A 384 -36.32 66.23 0.80
N THR A 385 -37.64 65.99 0.86
CA THR A 385 -38.25 64.64 1.05
C THR A 385 -39.45 64.46 0.08
N PRO A 386 -40.15 63.30 0.02
CA PRO A 386 -40.34 62.54 -1.21
C PRO A 386 -41.74 62.71 -1.85
N PRO A 387 -42.08 61.90 -2.87
CA PRO A 387 -43.46 61.45 -3.03
C PRO A 387 -43.66 59.92 -3.08
N HIS A 388 -44.91 59.52 -2.86
CA HIS A 388 -45.41 58.15 -2.72
C HIS A 388 -45.42 57.29 -4.00
N GLY A 389 -45.43 55.97 -3.82
CA GLY A 389 -45.92 54.99 -4.79
C GLY A 389 -46.12 53.59 -4.17
N THR A 390 -47.37 53.19 -3.90
CA THR A 390 -47.77 51.85 -3.41
C THR A 390 -48.25 50.95 -4.59
N PRO A 391 -48.54 49.63 -4.40
CA PRO A 391 -48.20 48.59 -5.40
C PRO A 391 -49.44 48.02 -6.12
N PRO A 392 -49.28 46.91 -6.87
CA PRO A 392 -50.36 45.93 -7.03
C PRO A 392 -50.00 44.52 -6.48
N GLN A 393 -51.03 43.81 -6.03
CA GLN A 393 -51.02 42.38 -5.65
C GLN A 393 -51.36 41.46 -6.85
N GLY A 394 -51.20 40.14 -6.70
CA GLY A 394 -51.76 39.10 -7.59
C GLY A 394 -50.81 37.92 -7.84
N THR A 395 -50.67 36.95 -6.91
CA THR A 395 -51.49 35.72 -6.74
C THR A 395 -51.22 34.61 -7.79
N PRO A 396 -50.84 33.37 -7.38
CA PRO A 396 -50.56 32.22 -8.26
C PRO A 396 -51.85 31.43 -8.62
N PRO A 397 -51.84 30.44 -9.56
CA PRO A 397 -51.74 29.02 -9.15
C PRO A 397 -51.18 28.02 -10.22
N HIS A 398 -51.24 26.72 -9.89
CA HIS A 398 -50.94 25.51 -10.69
C HIS A 398 -49.45 25.17 -10.96
N GLY A 399 -48.92 23.97 -10.70
CA GLY A 399 -49.51 22.78 -10.07
C GLY A 399 -49.90 21.65 -11.03
N THR A 400 -48.93 20.80 -11.40
CA THR A 400 -49.14 19.38 -11.73
C THR A 400 -47.81 18.61 -11.65
N SER A 401 -47.76 17.63 -10.77
CA SER A 401 -46.95 16.42 -11.00
C SER A 401 -47.81 15.43 -11.79
N PRO A 402 -47.20 14.59 -12.63
CA PRO A 402 -47.61 13.19 -12.57
C PRO A 402 -46.44 12.20 -12.49
N ASP A 403 -46.60 11.33 -11.50
CA ASP A 403 -46.15 9.95 -11.45
C ASP A 403 -45.99 9.24 -12.82
N ARG A 404 -44.92 8.44 -12.97
CA ARG A 404 -44.93 7.29 -13.87
C ARG A 404 -43.99 6.16 -13.43
N SER A 405 -44.61 5.16 -12.83
CA SER A 405 -44.15 3.78 -12.62
C SER A 405 -43.78 3.01 -13.90
N GLY A 406 -43.02 1.91 -13.75
CA GLY A 406 -42.66 0.93 -14.79
C GLY A 406 -41.14 0.92 -15.07
N GLU A 407 -40.30 -0.03 -14.65
CA GLU A 407 -40.46 -1.46 -14.32
C GLU A 407 -40.84 -2.34 -15.53
N GLU A 408 -39.82 -2.94 -16.19
CA GLU A 408 -39.73 -4.37 -16.58
C GLU A 408 -38.32 -4.68 -17.17
N PRO A 409 -37.90 -5.95 -17.42
CA PRO A 409 -36.62 -6.42 -16.89
C PRO A 409 -35.63 -7.05 -17.90
N THR A 410 -34.57 -7.60 -17.34
CA THR A 410 -33.56 -8.55 -17.87
C THR A 410 -33.84 -9.28 -19.19
N ARG A 411 -32.81 -9.30 -20.04
CA ARG A 411 -32.34 -10.54 -20.67
C ARG A 411 -30.82 -10.58 -20.78
#